data_AF-A0A948UV22-F1
#
_entry.id   AF-A0A948UV22-F1
#
_cell.length_a   1.000
_cell.length_b   1.000
_cell.length_c   1.000
_cell.angle_alpha   90.00
_cell.angle_beta   90.00
_cell.angle_gamma   90.00
#
_symmetry.space_group_name_H-M   'P 1'
#
loop_
_entity.id
_entity.type
_entity.pdbx_description
1 polymer ?
#
loop_
_entity_poly.entity_id
_entity_poly.type
_entity_poly.pdbx_seq_one_letter_code
_entity_poly.pdbx_strand_id
1 'polypeptide(L)'
;MGVRSDLDASFDFEIVDEFYDHYSMMVESMEVMIIDLSKPSMHRRSIDELFRVFHNIKSASGYLKLTSMNKLASFVEDALEELRTSENPITQETIDWLLDISDMFAKWKEDIKMDNELSKINFSLLKLPDLEQ
;
A
#
# COMPACT_ATOMS: atom_id res chain seq x y z
N MET A 1 20.37 13.13 -4.75
CA MET A 1 19.01 13.67 -4.92
C MET A 1 18.09 12.58 -4.44
N GLY A 2 17.05 12.92 -3.67
CA GLY A 2 16.08 11.94 -3.25
C GLY A 2 14.97 11.77 -4.27
N VAL A 3 13.98 10.96 -3.87
CA VAL A 3 12.83 10.64 -4.72
C VAL A 3 12.01 11.86 -5.08
N ARG A 4 11.88 12.86 -4.18
CA ARG A 4 11.05 14.03 -4.44
C ARG A 4 11.71 14.93 -5.48
N SER A 5 13.00 15.20 -5.32
CA SER A 5 13.80 15.91 -6.32
C SER A 5 13.76 15.21 -7.69
N ASP A 6 13.86 13.88 -7.72
CA ASP A 6 13.81 13.11 -8.97
C ASP A 6 12.43 13.20 -9.65
N LEU A 7 11.35 13.24 -8.87
CA LEU A 7 9.99 13.43 -9.36
C LEU A 7 9.77 14.86 -9.89
N ASP A 8 10.16 15.88 -9.12
CA ASP A 8 10.02 17.29 -9.52
C ASP A 8 10.88 17.63 -10.76
N ALA A 9 11.95 16.88 -11.02
CA ALA A 9 12.73 16.99 -12.25
C ALA A 9 12.04 16.37 -13.49
N SER A 10 11.07 15.48 -13.28
CA SER A 10 10.44 14.65 -14.33
C SER A 10 8.96 15.01 -14.59
N PHE A 11 8.30 15.63 -13.63
CA PHE A 11 6.87 15.92 -13.62
C PHE A 11 6.60 17.35 -13.15
N ASP A 12 5.38 17.85 -13.43
CA ASP A 12 4.94 19.14 -12.89
C ASP A 12 4.81 19.07 -11.37
N PHE A 13 5.19 20.13 -10.66
CA PHE A 13 5.11 20.19 -9.19
C PHE A 13 3.69 19.95 -8.68
N GLU A 14 2.66 20.41 -9.42
CA GLU A 14 1.25 20.20 -9.05
C GLU A 14 0.90 18.71 -9.04
N ILE A 15 1.40 17.94 -10.01
CA ILE A 15 1.19 16.49 -10.08
C ILE A 15 1.88 15.78 -8.91
N VAL A 16 3.10 16.20 -8.57
CA VAL A 16 3.85 15.56 -7.49
C VAL A 16 3.23 15.86 -6.13
N ASP A 17 2.75 17.09 -5.92
CA ASP A 17 2.02 17.47 -4.71
C ASP A 17 0.68 16.76 -4.58
N GLU A 18 -0.14 16.73 -5.64
CA GLU A 18 -1.42 16.01 -5.64
C GLU A 18 -1.22 14.52 -5.35
N PHE A 19 -0.21 13.89 -5.97
CA PHE A 19 0.15 12.51 -5.67
C PHE A 19 0.50 12.34 -4.19
N TYR A 20 1.38 13.18 -3.65
CA TYR A 20 1.85 13.06 -2.28
C TYR A 20 0.71 13.25 -1.26
N ASP A 21 -0.18 14.20 -1.49
CA ASP A 21 -1.34 14.46 -0.63
C ASP A 21 -2.32 13.28 -0.65
N HIS A 22 -2.70 12.80 -1.84
CA HIS A 22 -3.59 11.64 -1.96
C HIS A 22 -2.95 10.36 -1.38
N TYR A 23 -1.67 10.15 -1.63
CA TYR A 23 -0.91 9.05 -1.06
C TYR A 23 -0.89 9.10 0.46
N SER A 24 -0.65 10.28 1.04
CA SER A 24 -0.63 10.47 2.49
C SER A 24 -1.96 10.12 3.14
N MET A 25 -3.08 10.57 2.55
CA MET A 25 -4.43 10.25 3.03
C MET A 25 -4.73 8.74 2.99
N MET A 26 -4.30 8.05 1.93
CA MET A 26 -4.48 6.61 1.81
C MET A 26 -3.67 5.84 2.85
N VAL A 27 -2.41 6.23 3.06
CA VAL A 27 -1.54 5.59 4.06
C VAL A 27 -2.06 5.81 5.49
N GLU A 28 -2.55 7.00 5.82
CA GLU A 28 -3.07 7.32 7.17
C GLU A 28 -4.34 6.57 7.54
N SER A 29 -5.14 6.16 6.55
CA SER A 29 -6.35 5.36 6.78
C SER A 29 -6.10 3.85 6.76
N MET A 30 -4.98 3.40 6.18
CA MET A 30 -4.70 1.99 5.88
C MET A 30 -4.75 1.09 7.11
N GLU A 31 -4.06 1.49 8.19
CA GLU A 31 -3.98 0.70 9.43
C GLU A 31 -5.37 0.44 10.04
N VAL A 32 -6.22 1.47 10.08
CA VAL A 32 -7.60 1.34 10.60
C VAL A 32 -8.40 0.33 9.79
N MET A 33 -8.30 0.39 8.46
CA MET A 33 -8.98 -0.57 7.58
C MET A 33 -8.47 -1.99 7.80
N ILE A 34 -7.17 -2.18 8.02
CA ILE A 34 -6.56 -3.49 8.30
C ILE A 34 -7.06 -4.06 9.62
N ILE A 35 -7.05 -3.27 10.70
CA ILE A 35 -7.54 -3.71 12.01
C ILE A 35 -9.03 -4.10 11.94
N ASP A 36 -9.82 -3.37 11.15
CA ASP A 36 -11.25 -3.67 10.95
C ASP A 36 -11.51 -5.02 10.25
N LEU A 37 -10.53 -5.61 9.56
CA LEU A 37 -10.67 -6.95 8.95
C LEU A 37 -10.95 -8.04 10.00
N SER A 38 -10.46 -7.85 11.23
CA SER A 38 -10.70 -8.77 12.36
C SER A 38 -12.15 -8.76 12.86
N LYS A 39 -12.94 -7.75 12.47
CA LYS A 39 -14.34 -7.58 12.89
C LYS A 39 -15.25 -8.21 11.83
N PRO A 40 -15.99 -9.29 12.13
CA PRO A 40 -16.83 -9.96 11.13
C PRO A 40 -17.84 -9.05 10.43
N SER A 41 -18.35 -8.02 11.10
CA SER A 41 -19.29 -7.05 10.52
C SER A 41 -18.65 -6.05 9.55
N MET A 42 -17.33 -5.88 9.59
CA MET A 42 -16.58 -4.93 8.76
C MET A 42 -15.73 -5.62 7.69
N HIS A 43 -15.40 -6.90 7.89
CA HIS A 43 -14.51 -7.71 7.06
C HIS A 43 -14.63 -7.44 5.55
N ARG A 44 -15.81 -7.64 4.94
CA ARG A 44 -16.00 -7.46 3.50
C ARG A 44 -15.74 -6.02 3.04
N ARG A 45 -16.24 -5.05 3.80
CA ARG A 45 -16.08 -3.63 3.51
C ARG A 45 -14.60 -3.24 3.58
N SER A 46 -13.90 -3.68 4.60
CA SER A 46 -12.47 -3.40 4.80
C SER A 46 -11.61 -3.97 3.68
N ILE A 47 -11.88 -5.20 3.21
CA ILE A 47 -11.18 -5.78 2.04
C ILE A 47 -11.43 -4.91 0.80
N ASP A 48 -12.69 -4.55 0.52
CA ASP A 48 -13.03 -3.76 -0.66
C ASP A 48 -12.42 -2.34 -0.61
N GLU A 49 -12.31 -1.73 0.56
CA GLU A 49 -11.67 -0.42 0.75
C GLU A 49 -10.14 -0.52 0.59
N LEU A 50 -9.48 -1.53 1.17
CA LEU A 50 -8.05 -1.76 1.00
C LEU A 50 -7.69 -2.06 -0.45
N PHE A 51 -8.49 -2.89 -1.14
CA PHE A 51 -8.28 -3.19 -2.56
C PHE A 51 -8.27 -1.90 -3.39
N ARG A 52 -9.21 -0.99 -3.15
CA ARG A 52 -9.24 0.32 -3.84
C ARG A 52 -8.01 1.18 -3.52
N VAL A 53 -7.56 1.18 -2.26
CA VAL A 53 -6.34 1.90 -1.87
C VAL A 53 -5.13 1.39 -2.64
N PHE A 54 -4.88 0.08 -2.63
CA PHE A 54 -3.73 -0.49 -3.34
C PHE A 54 -3.83 -0.32 -4.86
N HIS A 55 -5.03 -0.41 -5.42
CA HIS A 55 -5.27 -0.13 -6.84
C HIS A 55 -4.91 1.31 -7.24
N ASN A 56 -5.29 2.28 -6.41
CA ASN A 56 -4.96 3.69 -6.63
C ASN A 56 -3.45 3.93 -6.50
N ILE A 57 -2.82 3.37 -5.46
CA ILE A 57 -1.37 3.48 -5.26
C ILE A 57 -0.61 2.83 -6.41
N LYS A 58 -1.02 1.64 -6.87
CA LYS A 58 -0.43 0.95 -8.02
C LYS A 58 -0.47 1.84 -9.26
N SER A 59 -1.63 2.41 -9.56
CA SER A 59 -1.84 3.24 -10.75
C SER A 59 -0.97 4.51 -10.70
N ALA A 60 -1.01 5.24 -9.57
CA ALA A 60 -0.25 6.47 -9.40
C ALA A 60 1.26 6.25 -9.41
N SER A 61 1.75 5.25 -8.67
CA SER A 61 3.17 4.88 -8.66
C SER A 61 3.67 4.36 -10.02
N GLY A 62 2.80 3.72 -10.81
CA GLY A 62 3.09 3.33 -12.18
C GLY A 62 3.28 4.54 -13.10
N TYR A 63 2.39 5.53 -13.00
CA TYR A 63 2.48 6.78 -13.75
C TYR A 63 3.77 7.55 -13.41
N LEU A 64 4.08 7.66 -12.11
CA LEU A 64 5.28 8.35 -11.61
C LEU A 64 6.56 7.53 -11.69
N LYS A 65 6.52 6.32 -12.25
CA LYS A 65 7.67 5.39 -12.41
C LYS A 65 8.34 5.01 -11.09
N LEU A 66 7.62 5.06 -9.97
CA LEU A 66 8.04 4.59 -8.65
C LEU A 66 7.97 3.05 -8.60
N THR A 67 8.89 2.40 -9.31
CA THR A 67 8.83 0.97 -9.68
C THR A 67 8.68 0.05 -8.47
N SER A 68 9.42 0.28 -7.39
CA SER A 68 9.34 -0.54 -6.17
C SER A 68 7.96 -0.46 -5.52
N MET A 69 7.41 0.76 -5.43
CA MET A 69 6.07 1.00 -4.88
C MET A 69 4.97 0.38 -5.74
N ASN A 70 5.07 0.54 -7.05
CA ASN A 70 4.13 -0.06 -7.99
C ASN A 70 4.09 -1.59 -7.88
N LYS A 71 5.26 -2.24 -7.80
CA LYS A 71 5.35 -3.70 -7.67
C LYS A 71 4.78 -4.20 -6.36
N LEU A 72 5.08 -3.56 -5.24
CA LEU A 72 4.54 -3.96 -3.95
C LEU A 72 3.03 -3.74 -3.88
N ALA A 73 2.53 -2.61 -4.40
CA ALA A 73 1.10 -2.33 -4.45
C ALA A 73 0.34 -3.35 -5.31
N SER A 74 0.90 -3.73 -6.47
CA SER A 74 0.32 -4.78 -7.32
C SER A 74 0.28 -6.12 -6.61
N PHE A 75 1.36 -6.50 -5.93
CA PHE A 75 1.42 -7.77 -5.19
C PHE A 75 0.37 -7.85 -4.07
N VAL A 76 0.17 -6.74 -3.35
CA VAL A 76 -0.83 -6.68 -2.27
C VAL A 76 -2.26 -6.62 -2.84
N GLU A 77 -2.48 -5.91 -3.94
CA GLU A 77 -3.78 -5.90 -4.64
C GLU A 77 -4.19 -7.31 -5.08
N ASP A 78 -3.27 -8.11 -5.62
CA ASP A 78 -3.54 -9.50 -6.02
C ASP A 78 -3.91 -10.37 -4.81
N ALA A 79 -3.22 -10.22 -3.68
CA ALA A 79 -3.55 -10.94 -2.45
C ALA A 79 -4.92 -10.52 -1.88
N LEU A 80 -5.27 -9.23 -1.96
CA LEU A 80 -6.59 -8.73 -1.53
C LEU A 80 -7.70 -9.19 -2.46
N GLU A 81 -7.44 -9.37 -3.75
CA GLU A 81 -8.39 -9.97 -4.69
C GLU A 81 -8.71 -11.41 -4.28
N GLU A 82 -7.70 -12.21 -3.94
CA GLU A 82 -7.89 -13.58 -3.46
C GLU A 82 -8.76 -13.60 -2.19
N LEU A 83 -8.42 -12.79 -1.19
CA LEU A 83 -9.20 -12.62 0.03
C LEU A 83 -10.63 -12.12 -0.20
N ARG A 84 -10.87 -11.34 -1.26
CA ARG A 84 -12.21 -10.85 -1.63
C ARG A 84 -13.09 -11.96 -2.20
N THR A 85 -12.46 -12.94 -2.87
CA THR A 85 -13.15 -14.07 -3.48
C THR A 85 -13.34 -15.25 -2.52
N SER A 86 -12.52 -15.35 -1.47
CA SER A 86 -12.72 -16.32 -0.41
C SER A 86 -13.82 -15.85 0.57
N GLU A 87 -14.61 -16.78 1.08
CA GLU A 87 -15.57 -16.51 2.18
C GLU A 87 -14.95 -16.84 3.56
N ASN A 88 -13.64 -17.07 3.60
CA ASN A 88 -12.93 -17.52 4.79
C ASN A 88 -12.68 -16.35 5.75
N PRO A 89 -12.77 -16.57 7.07
CA PRO A 89 -12.32 -15.59 8.04
C PRO A 89 -10.85 -15.24 7.83
N ILE A 90 -10.50 -13.95 7.97
CA ILE A 90 -9.10 -13.53 7.90
C ILE A 90 -8.31 -14.05 9.11
N THR A 91 -7.08 -14.48 8.87
CA THR A 91 -6.18 -14.95 9.93
C THR A 91 -5.44 -13.78 10.59
N GLN A 92 -4.96 -13.98 11.82
CA GLN A 92 -4.09 -12.99 12.48
C GLN A 92 -2.78 -12.81 11.70
N GLU A 93 -2.24 -13.88 11.10
CA GLU A 93 -1.02 -13.82 10.30
C GLU A 93 -1.19 -12.89 9.09
N THR A 94 -2.35 -12.95 8.41
CA THR A 94 -2.67 -12.04 7.29
C THR A 94 -2.83 -10.60 7.74
N ILE A 95 -3.45 -10.37 8.91
CA ILE A 95 -3.56 -9.02 9.50
C ILE A 95 -2.16 -8.47 9.80
N ASP A 96 -1.31 -9.24 10.47
CA ASP A 96 0.05 -8.83 10.82
C ASP A 96 0.89 -8.53 9.56
N TRP A 97 0.77 -9.37 8.53
CA TRP A 97 1.42 -9.12 7.24
C TRP A 97 0.93 -7.82 6.58
N LEU A 98 -0.38 -7.55 6.59
CA LEU A 98 -0.92 -6.29 6.06
C LEU A 98 -0.46 -5.06 6.86
N LEU A 99 -0.28 -5.19 8.18
CA LEU A 99 0.28 -4.12 9.03
C LEU A 99 1.75 -3.85 8.67
N ASP A 100 2.57 -4.89 8.51
CA ASP A 100 3.96 -4.76 8.04
C ASP A 100 4.03 -4.11 6.64
N ILE A 101 3.07 -4.42 5.76
CA ILE A 101 2.91 -3.75 4.47
C ILE A 101 2.60 -2.26 4.68
N SER A 102 1.61 -1.93 5.52
CA SER A 102 1.23 -0.54 5.84
C SER A 102 2.43 0.26 6.34
N ASP A 103 3.27 -0.32 7.21
CA ASP A 103 4.50 0.30 7.70
C ASP A 103 5.50 0.61 6.58
N MET A 104 5.62 -0.28 5.58
CA MET A 104 6.48 -0.03 4.41
C MET A 104 6.00 1.17 3.58
N PHE A 105 4.68 1.29 3.38
CA PHE A 105 4.10 2.44 2.68
C PHE A 105 4.21 3.73 3.52
N ALA A 106 4.03 3.65 4.85
CA ALA A 106 4.30 4.78 5.74
C ALA A 106 5.77 5.22 5.69
N LYS A 107 6.70 4.28 5.59
CA LYS A 107 8.12 4.59 5.43
C LYS A 107 8.41 5.33 4.12
N TRP A 108 7.81 4.90 3.01
CA TRP A 108 7.95 5.61 1.74
C TRP A 108 7.30 7.00 1.75
N LYS A 109 6.19 7.19 2.48
CA LYS A 109 5.62 8.53 2.70
C LYS A 109 6.65 9.48 3.30
N GLU A 110 7.31 9.04 4.37
CA GLU A 110 8.35 9.85 5.01
C GLU A 110 9.59 10.02 4.12
N ASP A 111 9.97 9.02 3.34
CA ASP A 111 11.09 9.14 2.39
C ASP A 111 10.80 10.17 1.30
N ILE A 112 9.58 10.22 0.76
CA ILE A 112 9.18 11.25 -0.21
C ILE A 112 9.17 12.63 0.45
N LYS A 113 8.57 12.75 1.63
CA LYS A 113 8.48 14.02 2.37
C LYS A 113 9.85 14.63 2.67
N MET A 114 10.81 13.78 3.02
CA MET A 114 12.16 14.20 3.43
C MET A 114 13.14 14.25 2.26
N ASP A 115 12.68 13.99 1.03
CA ASP A 115 13.53 13.84 -0.16
C ASP A 115 14.70 12.87 0.06
N ASN A 116 14.40 11.71 0.63
CA ASN A 116 15.33 10.58 0.72
C ASN A 116 15.24 9.70 -0.53
N GLU A 117 16.22 8.82 -0.71
CA GLU A 117 16.01 7.66 -1.58
C GLU A 117 14.91 6.76 -0.99
N LEU A 118 14.09 6.15 -1.84
CA LEU A 118 13.09 5.20 -1.37
C LEU A 118 13.75 4.00 -0.70
N SER A 119 13.34 3.72 0.53
CA SER A 119 13.76 2.55 1.28
C SER A 119 13.48 1.26 0.51
N LYS A 120 14.37 0.27 0.66
CA LYS A 120 14.23 -1.03 0.00
C LYS A 120 13.12 -1.85 0.67
N ILE A 121 12.38 -2.61 -0.13
CA ILE A 121 11.37 -3.55 0.35
C ILE A 121 12.05 -4.62 1.20
N ASN A 122 11.52 -4.88 2.40
CA ASN A 122 11.95 -6.02 3.19
C ASN A 122 11.47 -7.33 2.54
N PHE A 123 12.38 -8.28 2.34
CA PHE A 123 12.06 -9.57 1.71
C PHE A 123 11.00 -10.38 2.45
N SER A 124 10.78 -10.15 3.75
CA SER A 124 9.68 -10.79 4.49
C SER A 124 8.31 -10.43 3.91
N LEU A 125 8.14 -9.20 3.42
CA LEU A 125 6.88 -8.70 2.85
C LEU A 125 6.49 -9.42 1.56
N LEU A 126 7.45 -10.04 0.87
CA LEU A 126 7.23 -10.76 -0.38
C LEU A 126 6.83 -12.23 -0.17
N LYS A 127 6.67 -12.66 1.08
CA LYS A 127 6.15 -13.97 1.43
C LYS A 127 4.68 -13.79 1.77
N LEU A 128 3.79 -14.38 0.97
CA LEU A 128 2.37 -14.39 1.30
C LEU A 128 2.14 -15.24 2.55
N PRO A 129 1.29 -14.78 3.49
CA PRO A 129 0.76 -15.61 4.54
C PRO A 129 -0.18 -16.66 3.93
N ASP A 130 -0.60 -17.65 4.73
CA ASP A 130 -1.60 -18.61 4.27
C ASP A 130 -2.97 -17.92 4.11
N LEU A 131 -3.40 -17.75 2.85
CA LEU A 131 -4.65 -17.09 2.48
C LEU A 131 -5.81 -18.09 2.32
N GLU A 132 -5.50 -19.37 2.11
CA GLU A 132 -6.45 -20.46 1.91
C GLU A 132 -6.54 -21.31 3.19
N GLN A 133 -7.61 -21.15 3.97
CA GLN A 133 -8.02 -22.17 4.93
C GLN A 133 -8.96 -23.19 4.29
#